data_AF-Q9EUV7-F1
#
_entry.id   AF-Q9EUV7-F1
#
_cell.length_a   1.000
_cell.length_b   1.000
_cell.length_c   1.000
_cell.angle_alpha   90.00
_cell.angle_beta   90.00
_cell.angle_gamma   90.00
#
_symmetry.space_group_name_H-M   'P 1'
#
loop_
_entity.id
_entity.type
_entity.pdbx_description
1 polymer ?
#
loop_
_entity_poly.entity_id
_entity_poly.type
_entity_poly.pdbx_seq_one_letter_code
_entity_poly.pdbx_strand_id
1 'polypeptide(L)'
;MEQQKKLQILKDIININSTNGHEEQVANYLQKLLAEYSIQAEKVHYDTDRASLISEIGAEQGRVLAFSGHMDVVDAGDVSKWTFPPFEATESDGKIYGRGSTDMKSGLAAMVIAMIELH
;
A
#
# COMPACT_ATOMS: atom_id res chain seq x y z
N MET A 1 -9.61 1.45 14.14
CA MET A 1 -8.60 0.38 13.97
C MET A 1 -7.44 0.59 14.94
N GLU A 2 -7.01 -0.46 15.65
CA GLU A 2 -5.85 -0.39 16.58
C GLU A 2 -4.53 -0.03 15.87
N GLN A 3 -3.62 0.65 16.58
CA GLN A 3 -2.33 1.10 16.04
C GLN A 3 -1.50 -0.06 15.47
N GLN A 4 -1.48 -1.22 16.16
CA GLN A 4 -0.73 -2.38 15.69
C GLN A 4 -1.24 -2.90 14.34
N LYS A 5 -2.55 -2.85 14.10
CA LYS A 5 -3.13 -3.29 12.82
C LYS A 5 -2.79 -2.31 11.69
N LYS A 6 -2.75 -1.00 11.98
CA LYS A 6 -2.29 0.03 11.02
C LYS A 6 -0.83 -0.17 10.61
N LEU A 7 0.04 -0.44 11.59
CA LEU A 7 1.45 -0.75 11.32
C LEU A 7 1.59 -2.06 10.54
N GLN A 8 0.78 -3.08 10.86
CA GLN A 8 0.81 -4.34 10.13
C GLN A 8 0.44 -4.16 8.65
N ILE A 9 -0.57 -3.34 8.33
CA ILE A 9 -0.93 -3.02 6.93
C ILE A 9 0.26 -2.43 6.18
N LEU A 10 0.97 -1.46 6.78
CA LEU A 10 2.17 -0.87 6.17
C LEU A 10 3.28 -1.91 5.97
N LYS A 11 3.54 -2.75 6.99
CA LYS A 11 4.57 -3.79 6.92
C LYS A 11 4.25 -4.81 5.83
N ASP A 12 3.00 -5.25 5.73
CA ASP A 12 2.55 -6.21 4.73
C ASP A 12 2.83 -5.69 3.31
N ILE A 13 2.48 -4.44 3.02
CA ILE A 13 2.74 -3.88 1.68
C ILE A 13 4.23 -3.58 1.45
N ILE A 14 5.03 -3.25 2.47
CA ILE A 14 6.49 -3.11 2.34
C ILE A 14 7.13 -4.47 1.99
N ASN A 15 6.65 -5.54 2.60
CA ASN A 15 7.16 -6.90 2.38
C ASN A 15 6.90 -7.43 0.96
N ILE A 16 5.97 -6.83 0.24
CA ILE A 16 5.73 -7.11 -1.18
C ILE A 16 6.81 -6.40 -2.00
N ASN A 17 7.66 -7.17 -2.68
CA ASN A 17 8.57 -6.63 -3.70
C ASN A 17 7.77 -6.20 -4.94
N SER A 18 7.25 -4.98 -4.90
CA SER A 18 6.56 -4.32 -6.00
C SER A 18 7.50 -3.41 -6.80
N THR A 19 8.74 -3.84 -7.04
CA THR A 19 9.62 -3.10 -7.95
C THR A 19 8.89 -2.86 -9.27
N ASN A 20 9.01 -1.66 -9.86
CA ASN A 20 8.23 -1.22 -11.03
C ASN A 20 7.93 -2.36 -12.01
N GLY A 21 6.65 -2.63 -12.26
CA GLY A 21 6.21 -3.80 -13.01
C GLY A 21 5.54 -4.91 -12.20
N HIS A 22 5.54 -4.81 -10.87
CA HIS A 22 4.98 -5.82 -9.94
C HIS A 22 3.92 -5.23 -8.99
N GLU A 23 3.19 -4.20 -9.45
CA GLU A 23 2.22 -3.46 -8.65
C GLU A 23 0.98 -4.29 -8.28
N GLU A 24 0.64 -5.30 -9.09
CA GLU A 24 -0.59 -6.09 -8.92
C GLU A 24 -0.63 -6.84 -7.57
N GLN A 25 0.52 -7.26 -7.05
CA GLN A 25 0.62 -7.91 -5.74
C GLN A 25 0.12 -6.99 -4.60
N VAL A 26 0.48 -5.71 -4.64
CA VAL A 26 0.01 -4.71 -3.67
C VAL A 26 -1.48 -4.42 -3.90
N ALA A 27 -1.91 -4.30 -5.16
CA ALA A 27 -3.31 -4.11 -5.51
C ALA A 27 -4.19 -5.25 -4.98
N ASN A 28 -3.74 -6.50 -5.11
CA ASN A 28 -4.43 -7.69 -4.60
C ASN A 28 -4.59 -7.66 -3.08
N TYR A 29 -3.51 -7.32 -2.37
CA TYR A 29 -3.55 -7.18 -0.92
C TYR A 29 -4.55 -6.10 -0.49
N LEU A 30 -4.48 -4.91 -1.09
CA LEU A 30 -5.34 -3.78 -0.73
C LEU A 30 -6.80 -4.01 -1.12
N GLN A 31 -7.07 -4.63 -2.27
CA GLN A 31 -8.43 -5.01 -2.68
C GLN A 31 -9.05 -5.97 -1.66
N LYS A 32 -8.30 -7.00 -1.24
CA LYS A 32 -8.76 -7.94 -0.21
C LYS A 32 -9.01 -7.23 1.12
N LEU A 33 -8.08 -6.38 1.55
CA LEU A 33 -8.21 -5.61 2.79
C LEU A 33 -9.47 -4.73 2.78
N LEU A 34 -9.72 -3.99 1.69
CA LEU A 34 -10.91 -3.14 1.56
C LEU A 34 -12.21 -3.97 1.57
N ALA A 35 -12.21 -5.13 0.92
CA ALA A 35 -13.36 -6.04 0.93
C ALA A 35 -13.72 -6.57 2.34
N GLU A 36 -12.74 -6.75 3.23
CA GLU A 36 -12.99 -7.12 4.64
C GLU A 36 -13.84 -6.05 5.39
N TYR A 37 -13.83 -4.81 4.90
CA TYR A 37 -14.62 -3.70 5.44
C TYR A 37 -15.80 -3.30 4.53
N SER A 38 -16.20 -4.17 3.60
CA SER A 38 -17.31 -3.90 2.67
C SER A 38 -17.10 -2.69 1.75
N ILE A 39 -15.86 -2.25 1.58
CA ILE A 39 -15.50 -1.22 0.62
C ILE A 39 -15.14 -1.90 -0.71
N GLN A 40 -15.87 -1.54 -1.77
CA GLN A 40 -15.58 -2.06 -3.11
C GLN A 40 -14.33 -1.39 -3.68
N ALA A 41 -13.48 -2.19 -4.32
CA ALA A 41 -12.31 -1.71 -5.02
C ALA A 41 -12.17 -2.43 -6.37
N GLU A 42 -12.07 -1.64 -7.43
CA GLU A 42 -11.88 -2.11 -8.80
C GLU A 42 -10.40 -2.12 -9.16
N LYS A 43 -9.89 -3.27 -9.61
CA LYS A 43 -8.56 -3.36 -10.21
C LYS A 43 -8.65 -2.99 -11.69
N VAL A 44 -7.88 -1.98 -12.08
CA VAL A 44 -7.71 -1.59 -13.49
C VAL A 44 -6.38 -2.15 -13.98
N HIS A 45 -6.44 -3.22 -14.76
CA HIS A 45 -5.26 -3.88 -15.30
C HIS A 45 -4.64 -3.06 -16.44
N TYR A 46 -3.32 -2.94 -16.42
CA TYR A 46 -2.54 -2.27 -17.48
C TYR A 46 -1.70 -3.28 -18.27
N ASP A 47 -0.98 -4.17 -17.57
CA ASP A 47 -0.14 -5.22 -18.15
C ASP A 47 -0.03 -6.40 -17.17
N THR A 48 0.72 -7.42 -17.55
CA THR A 48 1.07 -8.57 -16.70
C THR A 48 1.72 -8.09 -15.40
N ASP A 49 1.12 -8.42 -14.26
CA ASP A 49 1.57 -8.04 -12.91
C ASP A 49 1.52 -6.52 -12.62
N ARG A 50 0.83 -5.76 -13.48
CA ARG A 50 0.64 -4.31 -13.35
C ARG A 50 -0.84 -3.94 -13.32
N ALA A 51 -1.31 -3.49 -12.17
CA ALA A 51 -2.67 -3.00 -12.00
C ALA A 51 -2.69 -1.72 -11.15
N SER A 52 -3.65 -0.86 -11.43
CA SER A 52 -4.10 0.21 -10.52
C SER A 52 -5.29 -0.27 -9.70
N LEU A 53 -5.55 0.38 -8.57
CA LEU A 53 -6.72 0.11 -7.74
C LEU A 53 -7.53 1.40 -7.56
N ILE A 54 -8.83 1.34 -7.86
CA ILE A 54 -9.77 2.44 -7.69
C ILE A 54 -10.79 2.03 -6.63
N SER A 55 -11.05 2.90 -5.67
CA SER A 55 -12.05 2.68 -4.63
C SER A 55 -12.66 4.01 -4.20
N GLU A 56 -13.93 3.97 -3.82
CA GLU A 56 -14.72 5.13 -3.44
C GLU A 56 -15.59 4.82 -2.21
N ILE A 57 -15.76 5.81 -1.35
CA ILE A 57 -16.68 5.79 -0.20
C ILE A 57 -17.46 7.11 -0.15
N GLY A 58 -18.65 7.10 0.45
CA GLY A 58 -19.49 8.29 0.59
C GLY A 58 -20.72 8.26 -0.31
N ALA A 59 -21.29 9.44 -0.58
CA ALA A 59 -22.51 9.58 -1.38
C ALA A 59 -22.20 9.65 -2.88
N GLU A 60 -23.08 9.08 -3.71
CA GLU A 60 -22.94 9.06 -5.18
C GLU A 60 -22.98 10.45 -5.84
N GLN A 61 -23.38 11.49 -5.11
CA GLN A 61 -23.56 12.84 -5.64
C GLN A 61 -22.87 13.87 -4.75
N GLY A 62 -22.13 14.81 -5.36
CA GLY A 62 -21.47 15.90 -4.65
C GLY A 62 -20.06 16.19 -5.16
N ARG A 63 -19.26 16.85 -4.31
CA ARG A 63 -17.84 17.11 -4.59
C ARG A 63 -17.01 15.89 -4.22
N VAL A 64 -16.14 15.46 -5.12
CA VAL A 64 -15.22 14.34 -4.91
C VAL A 64 -13.83 14.87 -4.56
N LEU A 65 -13.24 14.34 -3.50
CA LEU A 65 -11.83 14.52 -3.16
C LEU A 65 -11.08 13.23 -3.53
N ALA A 66 -10.25 13.29 -4.56
CA ALA A 66 -9.44 12.16 -5.00
C ALA A 66 -8.04 12.22 -4.39
N PHE A 67 -7.62 11.12 -3.77
CA PHE A 67 -6.22 10.88 -3.42
C PHE A 67 -5.61 9.91 -4.44
N SER A 68 -4.38 10.17 -4.85
CA SER A 68 -3.64 9.31 -5.77
C SER A 68 -2.24 9.06 -5.22
N GLY A 69 -1.74 7.87 -5.47
CA GLY A 69 -0.41 7.42 -5.09
C GLY A 69 0.04 6.28 -5.98
N HIS A 70 1.25 5.80 -5.76
CA HIS A 70 1.83 4.68 -6.50
C HIS A 70 2.07 3.49 -5.56
N MET A 71 2.03 2.29 -6.14
CA MET A 71 2.22 1.02 -5.43
C MET A 71 3.60 0.42 -5.71
N ASP A 72 4.23 0.85 -6.80
CA ASP A 72 5.57 0.41 -7.14
C ASP A 72 6.62 1.01 -6.22
N VAL A 73 7.82 0.47 -6.35
CA VAL A 73 9.01 1.03 -5.73
C VAL A 73 10.15 0.97 -6.74
N VAL A 74 11.15 1.82 -6.54
CA VAL A 74 12.43 1.68 -7.25
C VAL A 74 13.18 0.44 -6.76
N ASP A 75 14.08 -0.06 -7.62
CA ASP A 75 14.97 -1.16 -7.29
C ASP A 75 15.72 -0.94 -5.96
N ALA A 76 15.93 -2.02 -5.21
CA ALA A 76 16.61 -1.95 -3.92
C ALA A 76 18.14 -1.77 -4.05
N GLY A 77 18.68 -1.99 -5.25
CA GLY A 77 20.12 -2.02 -5.51
C GLY A 77 20.79 -3.22 -4.86
N ASP A 78 22.06 -3.04 -4.49
CA ASP A 78 22.86 -4.07 -3.83
C ASP A 78 22.38 -4.32 -2.39
N VAL A 79 21.67 -5.43 -2.19
CA VAL A 79 21.11 -5.85 -0.90
C VAL A 79 22.18 -5.98 0.18
N SER A 80 23.44 -6.29 -0.17
CA SER A 80 24.52 -6.42 0.81
C SER A 80 24.90 -5.09 1.49
N LYS A 81 24.48 -3.96 0.91
CA LYS A 81 24.70 -2.61 1.48
C LYS A 81 23.60 -2.18 2.43
N TRP A 82 22.51 -2.94 2.53
CA TRP A 82 21.42 -2.62 3.44
C TRP A 82 21.70 -3.13 4.85
N THR A 83 21.38 -2.31 5.86
CA THR A 83 21.41 -2.73 7.27
C THR A 83 20.27 -3.70 7.60
N PHE A 84 19.11 -3.51 6.98
CA PHE A 84 17.92 -4.38 7.09
C PHE A 84 17.46 -4.78 5.69
N PRO A 85 17.00 -6.02 5.46
CA PRO A 85 16.57 -6.43 4.13
C PRO A 85 15.48 -5.49 3.57
N PRO A 86 15.58 -5.08 2.29
CA PRO A 86 14.72 -4.03 1.74
C PRO A 86 13.23 -4.42 1.73
N PHE A 87 12.92 -5.70 1.60
CA PHE A 87 11.54 -6.21 1.56
C PHE A 87 11.20 -7.02 2.82
N GLU A 88 11.84 -6.71 3.94
CA GLU A 88 11.47 -7.21 5.27
C GLU A 88 11.32 -6.02 6.22
N ALA A 89 10.08 -5.54 6.36
CA ALA A 89 9.74 -4.36 7.14
C ALA A 89 10.19 -4.52 8.60
N THR A 90 11.26 -3.80 8.95
CA THR A 90 11.94 -3.93 10.24
C THR A 90 11.70 -2.70 11.10
N GLU A 91 11.16 -2.90 12.29
CA GLU A 91 11.00 -1.84 13.29
C GLU A 91 12.28 -1.72 14.13
N SER A 92 12.88 -0.54 14.15
CA SER A 92 14.09 -0.26 14.95
C SER A 92 14.17 1.24 15.28
N ASP A 93 14.49 1.57 16.53
CA ASP A 93 14.64 2.95 17.03
C ASP A 93 13.47 3.89 16.69
N GLY A 94 12.23 3.39 16.83
CA GLY A 94 11.02 4.16 16.55
C GLY A 94 10.75 4.43 15.07
N LYS A 95 11.43 3.71 14.16
CA LYS A 95 11.28 3.82 12.70
C LYS A 95 10.97 2.45 12.09
N ILE A 96 10.35 2.47 10.91
CA ILE A 96 10.20 1.30 10.05
C ILE A 96 11.17 1.43 8.88
N TYR A 97 12.02 0.43 8.70
CA TYR A 97 12.95 0.31 7.60
C TYR A 97 12.43 -0.69 6.57
N GLY A 98 12.59 -0.34 5.30
CA GLY A 98 12.18 -1.15 4.15
C GLY A 98 12.00 -0.26 2.91
N ARG A 99 12.25 -0.82 1.73
CA ARG A 99 12.02 -0.17 0.45
C ARG A 99 10.53 0.16 0.32
N GLY A 100 10.25 1.42 -0.01
CA GLY A 100 8.90 1.93 -0.14
C GLY A 100 8.29 2.48 1.13
N SER A 101 8.92 2.27 2.30
CA SER A 101 8.42 2.78 3.60
C SER A 101 8.02 4.25 3.55
N THR A 102 8.87 5.11 2.99
CA THR A 102 8.55 6.53 2.78
C THR A 102 7.99 6.86 1.39
N ASP A 103 8.45 6.18 0.34
CA ASP A 103 8.10 6.48 -1.05
C ASP A 103 7.48 5.24 -1.74
N MET A 104 6.16 5.11 -1.72
CA MET A 104 5.22 5.91 -0.91
C MET A 104 4.25 5.09 -0.08
N LYS A 105 4.65 3.88 0.31
CA LYS A 105 3.78 2.88 0.95
C LYS A 105 3.21 3.36 2.29
N SER A 106 3.91 4.18 3.08
CA SER A 106 3.29 4.79 4.28
C SER A 106 2.13 5.73 3.95
N GLY A 107 2.28 6.58 2.94
CA GLY A 107 1.22 7.45 2.45
C GLY A 107 0.05 6.63 1.88
N LEU A 108 0.35 5.61 1.07
CA LEU A 108 -0.65 4.70 0.51
C LEU A 108 -1.44 3.96 1.60
N ALA A 109 -0.75 3.38 2.59
CA ALA A 109 -1.40 2.73 3.72
C ALA A 109 -2.28 3.71 4.50
N ALA A 110 -1.80 4.94 4.74
CA ALA A 110 -2.57 5.96 5.43
C ALA A 110 -3.86 6.33 4.67
N MET A 111 -3.82 6.43 3.34
CA MET A 111 -5.02 6.67 2.51
C MET A 111 -6.04 5.54 2.68
N VAL A 112 -5.62 4.28 2.55
CA VAL A 112 -6.51 3.12 2.68
C VAL A 112 -7.07 2.99 4.09
N ILE A 113 -6.26 3.21 5.12
CA ILE A 113 -6.71 3.20 6.52
C ILE A 113 -7.72 4.33 6.76
N ALA A 114 -7.49 5.53 6.22
CA ALA A 114 -8.44 6.62 6.34
C ALA A 114 -9.77 6.29 5.68
N MET A 115 -9.77 5.65 4.50
CA MET A 115 -11.01 5.15 3.88
C MET A 115 -11.74 4.15 4.78
N ILE A 116 -11.02 3.17 5.34
CA ILE A 116 -11.60 2.15 6.24
C ILE A 116 -12.21 2.78 7.50
N GLU A 117 -11.59 3.81 8.07
CA GLU A 117 -12.06 4.42 9.33
C GLU A 117 -13.17 5.47 9.11
N LEU A 118 -13.38 5.92 7.87
CA LEU A 118 -14.44 6.86 7.49
C LEU A 118 -15.68 6.18 6.90
N HIS A 119 -15.56 4.91 6.49
CA HIS A 119 -16.65 4.08 5.98
C HIS A 119 -17.54 3.56 7.11
#